data_AF-K9KG05-F1
#
_entry.id   AF-K9KG05-F1
#
_cell.length_a   1.000
_cell.length_b   1.000
_cell.length_c   1.000
_cell.angle_alpha   90.00
_cell.angle_beta   90.00
_cell.angle_gamma   90.00
#
_symmetry.space_group_name_H-M   'P 1'
#
loop_
_entity.id
_entity.type
_entity.pdbx_description
1 polymer ?
#
loop_
_entity_poly.entity_id
_entity_poly.type
_entity_poly.pdbx_seq_one_letter_code
_entity_poly.pdbx_strand_id
1 'polypeptide(L)'
;ISKEQGLEVLPEHDPIRDQSWYVNRKLRQRLLEEYGVRTCTLIQFLGDAVVLPAGALHQVQNFHSCIQVTEDFVSPEHLVQSFHLTQELRLLKEEINYDDKLQVKNILYHAVKEMVRSLKIHEDELEDMEEN
;
A
#
# COMPACT_ATOMS: atom_id res chain seq x y z
N ILE A 1 18.03 -4.74 -16.35
CA ILE A 1 18.07 -3.36 -16.93
C ILE A 1 19.36 -2.62 -16.58
N SER A 2 19.62 -2.19 -15.34
CA SER A 2 20.88 -1.50 -14.99
C SER A 2 22.13 -2.33 -15.33
N LYS A 3 22.13 -3.63 -14.96
CA LYS A 3 23.16 -4.59 -15.35
C LYS A 3 23.30 -4.79 -16.88
N GLU A 4 22.23 -4.58 -17.64
CA GLU A 4 22.22 -4.72 -19.11
C GLU A 4 22.69 -3.45 -19.82
N GLN A 5 22.57 -2.30 -19.17
CA GLN A 5 23.08 -1.00 -19.64
C GLN A 5 24.52 -0.73 -19.20
N GLY A 6 25.18 -1.72 -18.58
CA GLY A 6 26.55 -1.59 -18.07
C GLY A 6 26.68 -0.67 -16.86
N LEU A 7 25.57 -0.36 -16.17
CA LEU A 7 25.59 0.40 -14.93
C LEU A 7 25.90 -0.54 -13.76
N GLU A 8 26.92 -0.22 -12.99
CA GLU A 8 27.17 -0.89 -11.71
C GLU A 8 26.01 -0.61 -10.75
N VAL A 9 25.38 -1.69 -10.29
CA VAL A 9 24.31 -1.62 -9.29
C VAL A 9 24.99 -1.77 -7.94
N LEU A 10 25.10 -0.65 -7.20
CA LEU A 10 25.54 -0.70 -5.80
C LEU A 10 24.59 -1.63 -5.01
N PRO A 11 25.08 -2.39 -4.02
CA PRO A 11 24.26 -3.31 -3.21
C PRO A 11 23.07 -2.63 -2.51
N GLU A 12 23.16 -1.32 -2.30
CA GLU A 12 22.15 -0.49 -1.65
C GLU A 12 21.06 0.04 -2.61
N HIS A 13 21.21 -0.17 -3.93
CA HIS A 13 20.29 0.36 -4.93
C HIS A 13 19.10 -0.59 -5.15
N ASP A 14 17.92 -0.22 -4.62
CA ASP A 14 16.66 -0.92 -4.83
C ASP A 14 15.83 -0.18 -5.91
N PRO A 15 15.78 -0.72 -7.16
CA PRO A 15 15.11 -0.04 -8.27
C PRO A 15 13.60 0.08 -8.11
N ILE A 16 12.99 -0.70 -7.22
CA ILE A 16 11.55 -0.59 -6.89
C ILE A 16 11.32 0.61 -5.98
N ARG A 17 12.25 0.86 -5.04
CA ARG A 17 12.17 1.99 -4.10
C ARG A 17 12.53 3.31 -4.75
N ASP A 18 13.52 3.29 -5.64
CA ASP A 18 14.01 4.51 -6.30
C ASP A 18 13.05 5.02 -7.39
N GLN A 19 12.02 4.23 -7.75
CA GLN A 19 10.99 4.57 -8.74
C GLN A 19 11.59 5.09 -10.07
N SER A 20 12.78 4.63 -10.41
CA SER A 20 13.62 5.19 -11.47
C SER A 20 13.32 4.59 -12.85
N TRP A 21 12.45 3.59 -12.93
CA TRP A 21 12.20 2.83 -14.15
C TRP A 21 10.72 2.75 -14.50
N TYR A 22 10.39 3.06 -15.77
CA TYR A 22 9.13 2.68 -16.37
C TYR A 22 9.28 1.36 -17.14
N VAL A 23 8.53 0.33 -16.75
CA VAL A 23 8.57 -1.00 -17.35
C VAL A 23 7.76 -1.00 -18.66
N ASN A 24 8.44 -0.72 -19.76
CA ASN A 24 7.85 -0.70 -21.11
C ASN A 24 7.43 -2.12 -21.59
N ARG A 25 6.74 -2.19 -22.74
CA ARG A 25 6.20 -3.44 -23.29
C ARG A 25 7.25 -4.56 -23.44
N LYS A 26 8.45 -4.24 -23.91
CA LYS A 26 9.53 -5.24 -24.09
C LYS A 26 9.99 -5.80 -22.73
N LEU A 27 10.12 -4.93 -21.74
CA LEU A 27 10.49 -5.32 -20.38
C LEU A 27 9.39 -6.15 -19.70
N ARG A 28 8.10 -5.81 -19.88
CA ARG A 28 6.99 -6.62 -19.35
C ARG A 28 6.96 -8.02 -19.97
N GLN A 29 7.23 -8.13 -21.27
CA GLN A 29 7.31 -9.42 -21.94
C GLN A 29 8.44 -10.28 -21.36
N ARG A 30 9.63 -9.69 -21.17
CA ARG A 30 10.76 -10.38 -20.54
C ARG A 30 10.50 -10.76 -19.08
N LEU A 31 9.85 -9.89 -18.29
CA LEU A 31 9.48 -10.21 -16.91
C LEU A 31 8.56 -11.45 -16.84
N LEU A 32 7.65 -11.57 -17.80
CA LEU A 32 6.80 -12.75 -17.91
C LEU A 32 7.59 -13.99 -18.33
N GLU A 33 8.45 -13.88 -19.34
CA GLU A 33 9.21 -15.00 -19.91
C GLU A 33 10.33 -15.51 -18.99
N GLU A 34 11.10 -14.61 -18.39
CA GLU A 34 12.29 -14.93 -17.58
C GLU A 34 11.93 -15.22 -16.12
N TYR A 35 10.89 -14.57 -15.58
CA TYR A 35 10.57 -14.61 -14.15
C TYR A 35 9.12 -15.03 -13.84
N GLY A 36 8.28 -15.26 -14.86
CA GLY A 36 6.87 -15.61 -14.64
C GLY A 36 6.02 -14.48 -14.04
N VAL A 37 6.55 -13.26 -13.97
CA VAL A 37 5.86 -12.13 -13.35
C VAL A 37 4.81 -11.59 -14.32
N ARG A 38 3.54 -11.71 -13.93
CA ARG A 38 2.41 -11.24 -14.73
C ARG A 38 2.16 -9.77 -14.48
N THR A 39 1.73 -9.07 -15.53
CA THR A 39 1.30 -7.67 -15.44
C THR A 39 -0.19 -7.54 -15.78
N CYS A 40 -0.92 -6.78 -14.97
CA CYS A 40 -2.29 -6.39 -15.25
C CYS A 40 -2.28 -4.98 -15.85
N THR A 41 -2.95 -4.81 -17.00
CA THR A 41 -3.07 -3.50 -17.65
C THR A 41 -4.49 -3.00 -17.49
N LEU A 42 -4.65 -1.78 -16.98
CA LEU A 42 -5.94 -1.12 -16.80
C LEU A 42 -5.91 0.24 -17.51
N ILE A 43 -6.97 0.56 -18.23
CA ILE A 43 -7.18 1.88 -18.84
C ILE A 43 -8.18 2.62 -17.96
N GLN A 44 -7.76 3.74 -17.39
CA GLN A 44 -8.61 4.59 -16.56
C GLN A 44 -9.27 5.66 -17.44
N PHE A 45 -10.59 5.74 -17.40
CA PHE A 45 -11.36 6.80 -18.05
C PHE A 45 -11.80 7.88 -17.04
N LEU A 46 -12.30 9.00 -17.55
CA LEU A 46 -12.82 10.09 -16.72
C LEU A 46 -13.97 9.56 -15.86
N GLY A 47 -13.86 9.75 -14.54
CA GLY A 47 -14.85 9.29 -13.56
C GLY A 47 -14.55 7.94 -12.92
N ASP A 48 -13.58 7.18 -13.44
CA ASP A 48 -13.19 5.90 -12.85
C ASP A 48 -12.38 6.10 -11.56
N ALA A 49 -12.76 5.36 -10.52
CA ALA A 49 -11.97 5.20 -9.31
C ALA A 49 -11.23 3.84 -9.34
N VAL A 50 -9.91 3.88 -9.17
CA VAL A 50 -9.06 2.68 -9.13
C VAL A 50 -8.63 2.44 -7.69
N VAL A 51 -9.00 1.30 -7.13
CA VAL A 51 -8.62 0.91 -5.76
C VAL A 51 -7.46 -0.09 -5.83
N LEU A 52 -6.36 0.24 -5.16
CA LEU A 52 -5.17 -0.60 -5.10
C LEU A 52 -4.91 -1.01 -3.65
N PRO A 53 -4.71 -2.32 -3.36
CA PRO A 53 -4.41 -2.77 -2.01
C PRO A 53 -2.98 -2.40 -1.59
N ALA A 54 -2.75 -2.39 -0.27
CA ALA A 54 -1.44 -2.09 0.29
C ALA A 54 -0.36 -3.04 -0.26
N GLY A 55 0.76 -2.47 -0.71
CA GLY A 55 1.87 -3.21 -1.32
C GLY A 55 1.72 -3.54 -2.80
N ALA A 56 0.62 -3.16 -3.45
CA ALA A 56 0.48 -3.34 -4.88
C ALA A 56 1.41 -2.39 -5.66
N LEU A 57 2.37 -2.97 -6.39
CA LEU A 57 3.25 -2.23 -7.29
C LEU A 57 2.49 -1.83 -8.56
N HIS A 58 2.53 -0.54 -8.91
CA HIS A 58 1.87 0.00 -10.09
C HIS A 58 2.69 1.10 -10.74
N GLN A 59 2.45 1.32 -12.03
CA GLN A 59 3.05 2.41 -12.82
C GLN A 59 1.97 3.01 -13.72
N VAL A 60 2.02 4.33 -13.91
CA VAL A 60 1.01 5.08 -14.66
C VAL A 60 1.64 5.70 -15.90
N GLN A 61 0.91 5.68 -17.01
CA GLN A 61 1.29 6.39 -18.24
C GLN A 61 0.08 7.18 -18.75
N ASN A 62 0.19 8.51 -18.75
CA ASN A 62 -0.86 9.40 -19.23
C ASN A 62 -0.81 9.52 -20.76
N PHE A 63 -1.88 9.12 -21.44
CA PHE A 63 -2.04 9.29 -22.90
C PHE A 63 -2.55 10.69 -23.27
N HIS A 64 -3.25 11.35 -22.35
CA HIS A 64 -3.78 12.70 -22.47
C HIS A 64 -3.39 13.53 -21.25
N SER A 65 -3.63 14.84 -21.27
CA SER A 65 -3.51 15.67 -20.07
C SER A 65 -4.56 15.24 -19.04
N CYS A 66 -4.11 14.86 -17.84
CA CYS A 66 -4.95 14.32 -16.78
C CYS A 66 -4.66 15.04 -15.45
N ILE A 67 -5.67 15.14 -14.60
CA ILE A 67 -5.52 15.47 -13.17
C ILE A 67 -6.06 14.28 -12.39
N GLN A 68 -5.30 13.80 -11.40
CA GLN A 68 -5.68 12.67 -10.55
C GLN A 68 -5.71 13.15 -9.10
N VAL A 69 -6.70 12.65 -8.36
CA VAL A 69 -6.80 12.80 -6.90
C VAL A 69 -6.64 11.41 -6.30
N THR A 70 -5.75 11.29 -5.33
CA THR A 70 -5.45 10.04 -4.64
C THR A 70 -5.72 10.23 -3.16
N GLU A 71 -6.41 9.26 -2.55
CA GLU A 71 -6.67 9.22 -1.12
C GLU A 71 -6.20 7.87 -0.57
N ASP A 72 -5.39 7.91 0.48
CA ASP A 72 -4.90 6.72 1.15
C ASP A 72 -5.85 6.32 2.28
N PHE A 73 -6.13 5.03 2.44
CA PHE A 73 -7.00 4.53 3.52
C PHE A 73 -6.45 3.23 4.13
N VAL A 74 -6.83 2.95 5.37
CA VAL A 74 -6.47 1.71 6.08
C VAL A 74 -7.70 0.82 6.20
N SER A 75 -7.64 -0.35 5.55
CA SER A 75 -8.66 -1.39 5.68
C SER A 75 -8.25 -2.43 6.72
N PRO A 76 -9.19 -3.00 7.50
CA PRO A 76 -8.89 -4.06 8.46
C PRO A 76 -8.17 -5.26 7.82
N GLU A 77 -8.55 -5.62 6.59
CA GLU A 77 -8.04 -6.77 5.84
C GLU A 77 -6.54 -6.67 5.54
N HIS A 78 -6.03 -5.44 5.38
CA HIS A 78 -4.63 -5.20 5.00
C HIS A 78 -3.83 -4.51 6.11
N LEU A 79 -4.37 -4.41 7.33
CA LEU A 79 -3.76 -3.68 8.43
C LEU A 79 -2.34 -4.17 8.75
N VAL A 80 -2.14 -5.49 8.84
CA VAL A 80 -0.85 -6.09 9.19
C VAL A 80 0.20 -5.78 8.11
N GLN A 81 -0.18 -5.92 6.84
CA GLN A 81 0.71 -5.65 5.72
C GLN A 81 1.02 -4.15 5.61
N SER A 82 0.02 -3.29 5.77
CA SER A 82 0.19 -1.84 5.82
C SER A 82 1.16 -1.44 6.92
N PHE A 83 0.98 -1.97 8.14
CA PHE A 83 1.87 -1.69 9.27
C PHE A 83 3.31 -2.15 9.00
N HIS A 84 3.51 -3.34 8.43
CA HIS A 84 4.83 -3.84 8.08
C HIS A 84 5.51 -2.94 7.05
N LEU A 85 4.81 -2.58 5.97
CA LEU A 85 5.34 -1.70 4.92
C LEU A 85 5.69 -0.31 5.46
N THR A 86 4.85 0.27 6.33
CA THR A 86 5.15 1.54 7.01
C THR A 86 6.43 1.45 7.85
N GLN A 87 6.66 0.32 8.52
CA GLN A 87 7.87 0.10 9.33
C GLN A 87 9.12 -0.13 8.48
N GLU A 88 9.04 -0.90 7.39
CA GLU A 88 10.16 -1.09 6.47
C GLU A 88 10.60 0.21 5.81
N LEU A 89 9.65 1.09 5.47
CA LEU A 89 9.94 2.42 4.91
C LEU A 89 10.60 3.34 5.94
N ARG A 90 10.25 3.20 7.23
CA ARG A 90 10.84 3.99 8.33
C ARG A 90 12.27 3.56 8.67
N LEU A 91 12.58 2.27 8.63
CA LEU A 91 13.92 1.77 9.00
C LEU A 91 15.01 2.18 8.00
N LEU A 92 14.64 2.49 6.76
CA LEU A 92 15.56 2.77 5.66
C LEU A 92 15.73 4.26 5.36
N LYS A 93 14.91 5.12 5.97
CA LYS A 93 15.07 6.57 5.93
C LYS A 93 15.55 7.05 7.29
N GLU A 94 16.80 7.49 7.39
CA GLU A 94 17.27 8.38 8.48
C GLU A 94 16.61 9.79 8.40
N GLU A 95 15.43 9.91 7.77
CA GLU A 95 14.67 11.14 7.75
C GLU A 95 13.85 11.24 9.03
N ILE A 96 14.28 12.16 9.88
CA ILE A 96 13.64 12.63 11.13
C ILE A 96 12.17 13.06 10.92
N ASN A 97 11.69 13.07 9.66
CA ASN A 97 10.40 13.59 9.23
C ASN A 97 9.55 12.56 8.44
N TYR A 98 9.74 11.25 8.68
CA TYR A 98 8.73 10.25 8.25
C TYR A 98 7.46 10.44 9.09
N ASP A 99 6.67 11.41 8.67
CA ASP A 99 5.35 11.67 9.22
C ASP A 99 4.48 10.45 8.92
N ASP A 100 4.02 9.78 9.97
CA ASP A 100 3.09 8.66 9.88
C ASP A 100 1.73 9.22 9.42
N LYS A 101 1.63 9.60 8.14
CA LYS A 101 0.47 10.30 7.56
C LYS A 101 -0.83 9.55 7.77
N LEU A 102 -0.77 8.22 7.74
CA LEU A 102 -1.92 7.34 7.94
C LEU A 102 -2.20 7.09 9.43
N GLN A 103 -1.25 7.37 10.33
CA GLN A 103 -1.36 7.13 11.77
C GLN A 103 -1.91 5.74 12.10
N VAL A 104 -1.38 4.70 11.45
CA VAL A 104 -1.92 3.33 11.50
C VAL A 104 -2.09 2.84 12.96
N LYS A 105 -1.17 3.23 13.83
CA LYS A 105 -1.23 2.92 15.27
C LYS A 105 -2.43 3.55 15.98
N ASN A 106 -2.77 4.80 15.64
CA ASN A 106 -3.93 5.49 16.22
C ASN A 106 -5.22 4.85 15.73
N ILE A 107 -5.31 4.54 14.43
CA ILE A 107 -6.46 3.84 13.85
C ILE A 107 -6.69 2.52 14.58
N LEU A 108 -5.62 1.71 14.76
CA LEU A 108 -5.70 0.44 15.47
C LEU A 108 -6.13 0.62 16.93
N TYR A 109 -5.54 1.58 17.65
CA TYR A 109 -5.90 1.86 19.03
C TYR A 109 -7.38 2.23 19.16
N HIS A 110 -7.88 3.13 18.31
CA HIS A 110 -9.27 3.56 18.34
C HIS A 110 -10.23 2.44 17.93
N ALA A 111 -9.88 1.61 16.95
CA ALA A 111 -10.67 0.45 16.56
C ALA A 111 -10.83 -0.56 17.72
N VAL A 112 -9.73 -0.89 18.42
CA VAL A 112 -9.77 -1.80 19.58
C VAL A 112 -10.53 -1.17 20.74
N LYS A 113 -10.32 0.12 21.01
CA LYS A 113 -11.04 0.85 22.06
C LYS A 113 -12.55 0.82 21.84
N GLU A 114 -13.00 1.04 20.60
CA GLU A 114 -14.42 1.03 20.27
C GLU A 114 -15.01 -0.38 20.34
N MET A 115 -14.26 -1.40 19.90
CA MET A 115 -14.69 -2.79 20.01
C MET A 115 -14.85 -3.24 21.48
N VAL A 116 -13.88 -2.92 22.34
CA VAL A 116 -13.98 -3.21 23.79
C VAL A 116 -15.16 -2.47 24.42
N ARG A 117 -15.41 -1.22 24.01
CA ARG A 117 -16.57 -0.46 24.49
C ARG A 117 -17.88 -1.13 24.07
N SER A 118 -17.99 -1.54 22.81
CA SER A 118 -19.18 -2.18 22.26
C SER A 118 -19.48 -3.52 22.94
N LEU A 119 -18.44 -4.32 23.24
CA LEU A 119 -18.61 -5.59 23.94
C LEU A 119 -19.10 -5.41 25.38
N LYS A 120 -18.56 -4.42 26.11
CA LYS A 120 -19.01 -4.12 27.48
C LYS A 120 -20.47 -3.71 27.55
N ILE A 121 -20.89 -2.82 26.65
CA ILE A 121 -22.31 -2.41 26.58
C ILE A 121 -23.21 -3.63 26.37
N HIS A 122 -22.78 -4.57 25.54
CA HIS A 122 -23.59 -5.77 25.26
C HIS A 122 -23.60 -6.79 26.41
N GLU A 123 -22.52 -6.87 27.19
CA GLU A 123 -22.44 -7.68 28.41
C GLU A 123 -23.39 -7.11 29.49
N ASP A 124 -23.35 -5.80 29.71
CA ASP A 124 -24.25 -5.10 30.64
C ASP A 124 -25.74 -5.29 30.24
N GLU A 125 -26.05 -5.21 28.93
CA GLU A 125 -27.41 -5.45 28.41
C GLU A 125 -27.90 -6.89 28.65
N LEU A 126 -27.00 -7.89 28.59
CA LEU A 126 -27.35 -9.29 28.82
C LEU A 126 -27.58 -9.56 30.31
N GLU A 127 -26.77 -8.99 31.20
CA GLU A 127 -26.96 -9.08 32.65
C GLU A 127 -28.30 -8.46 33.08
N ASP A 128 -28.63 -7.27 32.56
CA ASP A 128 -29.92 -6.60 32.81
C ASP A 128 -31.15 -7.40 32.31
N MET A 129 -30.96 -8.26 31.29
CA MET A 129 -31.99 -9.16 30.78
C MET A 129 -32.13 -10.45 31.57
N GLU A 130 -31.07 -10.94 32.20
CA GLU A 130 -31.09 -12.14 33.05
C GLU A 130 -31.61 -11.85 34.47
N GLU A 131 -31.50 -10.61 34.94
CA GLU A 131 -32.01 -10.17 36.26
C GLU A 131 -33.51 -9.78 36.29
N ASN A 132 -34.19 -9.70 35.13
CA ASN A 132 -35.63 -9.39 35.01
C ASN A 132 -36.50 -10.60 34.66
#